data_AF-A0A7W4DTJ4-F1
#
_entry.id   AF-A0A7W4DTJ4-F1
#
_cell.length_a   1.000
_cell.length_b   1.000
_cell.length_c   1.000
_cell.angle_alpha   90.00
_cell.angle_beta   90.00
_cell.angle_gamma   90.00
#
_symmetry.space_group_name_H-M   'P 1'
#
loop_
_entity.id
_entity.type
_entity.pdbx_description
1 polymer ?
#
loop_
_entity_poly.entity_id
_entity_poly.type
_entity_poly.pdbx_seq_one_letter_code
_entity_poly.pdbx_strand_id
1 'polypeptide(L)'
;MSLFGAVLNANNTHASELSAFFTWNTNTSVDGRDILDSDSKSIQMLAELYVQGADDSGFTVSVHTKNDTTSLVNEEKFVNDEIKSISENLTLDNFKENNWGFSTDGADYQPIPDKDHPKLIANTKGQDSRIIKTYYAIKLNENIKPANYKNTIVYSVVSNQIANLPLGIEFNKAIKEIAGGEENVVHIKASNTIPNGANVKNIATNADVKGEFKIWYDQSEKTVYYWTSTKYAYLNENSEKMFDGFSNLESIDTTKLNASFATTTANMFSKNPKLKTLNFGEYIFKTGRVINMHEMFADTGLERIPMGDTGYSLDTKNVVDMSGMFARSRKLWDLRFVGIFDFSNAEDLSYMFYGVNGSDVIFIGSFGNRIEKVKKLDYIFATDQEDRVTCISTVTYSGDTTFDTWNTRGVVSYNEMFAGRTKYKGIVSEETGVPLSDLSLLRVSSPSGSGYFCNIDTL
;
A
#
# COMPACT_ATOMS: atom_id res chain seq x y z
N MET A 1 44.16 37.24 -24.93
CA MET A 1 44.25 36.02 -24.10
C MET A 1 42.96 35.95 -23.30
N SER A 2 41.91 35.34 -23.85
CA SER A 2 40.64 35.14 -23.15
C SER A 2 40.62 33.73 -22.60
N LEU A 3 40.71 33.62 -21.28
CA LEU A 3 40.48 32.37 -20.56
C LEU A 3 39.07 31.86 -20.90
N PHE A 4 39.00 30.67 -21.50
CA PHE A 4 37.79 29.84 -21.43
C PHE A 4 37.86 29.08 -20.11
N GLY A 5 37.09 29.53 -19.12
CA GLY A 5 36.80 28.74 -17.93
C GLY A 5 35.61 27.84 -18.22
N ALA A 6 35.83 26.54 -18.38
CA ALA A 6 34.74 25.57 -18.27
C ALA A 6 34.38 25.46 -16.78
N VAL A 7 33.20 25.95 -16.41
CA VAL A 7 32.65 25.80 -15.06
C VAL A 7 31.70 24.61 -15.10
N LEU A 8 32.11 23.50 -14.50
CA LEU A 8 31.22 22.39 -14.18
C LEU A 8 30.65 22.61 -12.77
N ASN A 9 29.36 22.96 -12.70
CA ASN A 9 28.63 23.02 -11.44
C ASN A 9 28.00 21.65 -11.18
N ALA A 10 28.61 20.88 -10.29
CA ALA A 10 28.14 19.55 -9.90
C ALA A 10 27.21 19.57 -8.67
N ASN A 11 26.79 20.74 -8.17
CA ASN A 11 25.96 20.81 -6.95
C ASN A 11 24.58 20.14 -7.10
N ASN A 12 24.18 19.83 -8.34
CA ASN A 12 22.94 19.11 -8.67
C ASN A 12 23.17 17.76 -9.39
N THR A 13 24.38 17.19 -9.44
CA THR A 13 24.59 15.89 -10.13
C THR A 13 23.87 14.71 -9.46
N HIS A 14 23.26 14.95 -8.29
CA HIS A 14 22.41 14.00 -7.57
C HIS A 14 21.03 14.58 -7.21
N ALA A 15 20.64 15.73 -7.79
CA ALA A 15 19.45 16.48 -7.37
C ALA A 15 18.37 16.58 -8.46
N SER A 16 17.61 15.49 -8.62
CA SER A 16 16.13 15.42 -8.61
C SER A 16 15.73 14.06 -9.20
N GLU A 17 14.96 13.24 -8.47
CA GLU A 17 14.45 11.93 -8.97
C GLU A 17 13.49 12.09 -10.19
N LEU A 18 13.09 13.32 -10.52
CA LEU A 18 12.16 13.67 -11.58
C LEU A 18 12.28 15.18 -11.91
N SER A 19 12.44 15.53 -13.19
CA SER A 19 12.37 16.92 -13.67
C SER A 19 11.23 17.07 -14.68
N ALA A 20 10.51 18.19 -14.62
CA ALA A 20 9.43 18.49 -15.54
C ALA A 20 9.37 20.00 -15.82
N PHE A 21 9.33 20.37 -17.10
CA PHE A 21 9.20 21.77 -17.53
C PHE A 21 8.51 21.86 -18.89
N PHE A 22 7.77 22.95 -19.12
CA PHE A 22 7.21 23.24 -20.43
C PHE A 22 8.30 23.70 -21.39
N THR A 23 8.32 23.16 -22.61
CA THR A 23 9.28 23.55 -23.64
C THR A 23 8.89 24.89 -24.26
N TRP A 24 9.80 25.47 -25.03
CA TRP A 24 9.59 26.77 -25.70
C TRP A 24 8.51 26.72 -26.79
N ASN A 25 8.11 25.52 -27.23
CA ASN A 25 7.01 25.33 -28.19
C ASN A 25 5.63 25.37 -27.54
N THR A 26 5.57 25.48 -26.20
CA THR A 26 4.30 25.56 -25.47
C THR A 26 3.61 26.87 -25.75
N ASN A 27 2.40 26.79 -26.32
CA ASN A 27 1.49 27.90 -26.51
C ASN A 27 0.23 27.68 -25.66
N THR A 28 0.03 28.53 -24.64
CA THR A 28 -1.08 28.44 -23.68
C THR A 28 -1.92 29.73 -23.63
N SER A 29 -1.75 30.64 -24.60
CA SER A 29 -2.49 31.89 -24.70
C SER A 29 -2.81 32.22 -26.17
N VAL A 30 -3.96 32.84 -26.42
CA VAL A 30 -4.42 33.21 -27.76
C VAL A 30 -5.23 34.51 -27.68
N ASP A 31 -5.13 35.37 -28.70
CA ASP A 31 -6.03 36.52 -28.88
C ASP A 31 -7.37 36.02 -29.43
N GLY A 32 -8.48 36.33 -28.74
CA GLY A 32 -9.82 35.92 -29.17
C GLY A 32 -10.18 36.44 -30.57
N ARG A 33 -9.61 37.55 -31.02
CA ARG A 33 -9.80 38.06 -32.38
C ARG A 33 -9.23 37.11 -33.44
N ASP A 34 -8.05 36.54 -33.19
CA ASP A 34 -7.44 35.56 -34.10
C ASP A 34 -8.34 34.33 -34.28
N ILE A 35 -9.06 33.95 -33.23
CA ILE A 35 -10.04 32.86 -33.28
C ILE A 35 -11.26 33.29 -34.11
N LEU A 36 -11.85 34.45 -33.80
CA LEU A 36 -13.07 34.93 -34.44
C LEU A 36 -12.90 35.26 -35.93
N ASP A 37 -11.70 35.72 -36.33
CA ASP A 37 -11.34 36.04 -37.71
C ASP A 37 -10.99 34.79 -38.53
N SER A 38 -10.85 33.62 -37.89
CA SER A 38 -10.61 32.34 -38.58
C SER A 38 -11.89 31.77 -39.19
N ASP A 39 -11.76 31.10 -40.34
CA ASP A 39 -12.90 30.49 -41.05
C ASP A 39 -13.72 29.51 -40.18
N SER A 40 -13.04 28.79 -39.28
CA SER A 40 -13.66 27.79 -38.40
C SER A 40 -14.12 28.36 -37.05
N LYS A 41 -13.83 29.64 -36.78
CA LYS A 41 -13.98 30.27 -35.46
C LYS A 41 -13.37 29.46 -34.32
N SER A 42 -12.29 28.75 -34.62
CA SER A 42 -11.68 27.75 -33.75
C SER A 42 -10.17 27.83 -33.80
N ILE A 43 -9.51 27.47 -32.69
CA ILE A 43 -8.06 27.35 -32.64
C ILE A 43 -7.66 26.11 -31.83
N GLN A 44 -6.50 25.56 -32.18
CA GLN A 44 -5.80 24.53 -31.42
C GLN A 44 -4.46 25.09 -30.91
N MET A 45 -4.24 24.93 -29.61
CA MET A 45 -3.04 25.31 -28.88
C MET A 45 -2.32 24.06 -28.42
N LEU A 46 -0.98 24.09 -28.40
CA LEU A 46 -0.15 22.95 -28.01
C LEU A 46 0.64 23.28 -26.75
N ALA A 47 0.49 22.47 -25.71
CA ALA A 47 1.40 22.44 -24.58
C ALA A 47 2.34 21.23 -24.69
N GLU A 48 3.64 21.49 -24.64
CA GLU A 48 4.68 20.45 -24.66
C GLU A 48 5.38 20.43 -23.30
N LEU A 49 5.04 19.46 -22.46
CA LEU A 49 5.72 19.22 -21.21
C LEU A 49 6.87 18.24 -21.45
N TYR A 50 8.12 18.69 -21.31
CA TYR A 50 9.25 17.79 -21.24
C TYR A 50 9.36 17.24 -19.82
N VAL A 51 9.36 15.92 -19.70
CA VAL A 51 9.58 15.22 -18.46
C VAL A 51 10.81 14.33 -18.62
N GLN A 52 11.72 14.43 -17.66
CA GLN A 52 12.87 13.55 -17.54
C GLN A 52 12.77 12.82 -16.21
N GLY A 53 12.58 11.51 -16.27
CA GLY A 53 12.76 10.63 -15.12
C GLY A 53 14.25 10.55 -14.82
N ALA A 54 14.61 10.42 -13.54
CA ALA A 54 16.01 10.20 -13.17
C ALA A 54 16.49 8.79 -13.52
N ASP A 55 15.57 7.90 -13.87
CA ASP A 55 15.84 6.48 -14.03
C ASP A 55 14.83 5.81 -14.98
N ASP A 56 15.24 4.70 -15.61
CA ASP A 56 14.46 3.94 -16.61
C ASP A 56 13.10 3.41 -16.07
N SER A 57 12.74 3.68 -14.82
CA SER A 57 11.47 3.26 -14.25
C SER A 57 10.26 3.95 -14.91
N GLY A 58 10.47 5.11 -15.53
CA GLY A 58 9.45 5.91 -16.20
C GLY A 58 8.62 6.76 -15.24
N PHE A 59 7.51 7.29 -15.71
CA PHE A 59 6.65 8.23 -14.97
C PHE A 59 5.22 8.23 -15.50
N THR A 60 4.31 8.72 -14.68
CA THR A 60 2.94 9.08 -15.08
C THR A 60 2.75 10.58 -15.09
N VAL A 61 1.94 11.06 -16.03
CA VAL A 61 1.49 12.45 -16.09
C VAL A 61 -0.03 12.46 -16.13
N SER A 62 -0.65 13.18 -15.22
CA SER A 62 -2.08 13.47 -15.22
C SER A 62 -2.35 14.96 -15.28
N VAL A 63 -3.46 15.35 -15.88
CA VAL A 63 -3.94 16.73 -15.95
C VAL A 63 -5.29 16.88 -15.27
N HIS A 64 -5.47 18.04 -14.63
CA HIS A 64 -6.74 18.49 -14.06
C HIS A 64 -6.74 20.01 -13.92
N THR A 65 -7.92 20.62 -13.77
CA THR A 65 -8.00 22.01 -13.33
C THR A 65 -7.58 22.15 -11.88
N LYS A 66 -7.01 23.31 -11.53
CA LYS A 66 -6.61 23.62 -10.15
C LYS A 66 -7.78 23.51 -9.16
N ASN A 67 -8.98 23.86 -9.62
CA ASN A 67 -10.22 23.89 -8.85
C ASN A 67 -11.30 23.05 -9.55
N ASP A 68 -12.50 22.92 -8.94
CA ASP A 68 -13.63 22.18 -9.54
C ASP A 68 -14.16 22.80 -10.84
N THR A 69 -13.86 24.07 -11.10
CA THR A 69 -14.31 24.77 -12.32
C THR A 69 -13.50 24.34 -13.54
N THR A 70 -14.19 23.75 -14.52
CA THR A 70 -13.60 23.26 -15.79
C THR A 70 -13.75 24.23 -16.96
N SER A 71 -14.49 25.33 -16.80
CA SER A 71 -14.64 26.37 -17.82
C SER A 71 -13.48 27.37 -17.81
N LEU A 72 -13.21 28.05 -18.92
CA LEU A 72 -12.46 29.31 -18.88
C LEU A 72 -13.41 30.40 -18.39
N VAL A 73 -13.08 31.05 -17.28
CA VAL A 73 -13.97 32.01 -16.61
C VAL A 73 -13.53 33.43 -16.95
N ASN A 74 -14.50 34.30 -17.25
CA ASN A 74 -14.27 35.72 -17.43
C ASN A 74 -13.71 36.35 -16.12
N GLU A 75 -12.59 37.05 -16.20
CA GLU A 75 -11.93 37.67 -15.03
C GLU A 75 -12.59 39.01 -14.60
N GLU A 76 -13.51 39.57 -15.38
CA GLU A 76 -14.20 40.82 -15.06
C GLU A 76 -15.19 40.63 -13.89
N LYS A 77 -15.22 41.61 -12.98
CA LYS A 77 -16.09 41.56 -11.81
C LYS A 77 -17.56 41.56 -12.22
N PHE A 78 -18.34 40.68 -11.59
CA PHE A 78 -19.80 40.55 -11.78
C PHE A 78 -20.23 40.10 -13.19
N VAL A 79 -19.31 39.55 -13.98
CA VAL A 79 -19.61 38.90 -15.27
C VAL A 79 -19.46 37.40 -15.10
N ASN A 80 -20.53 36.64 -15.38
CA ASN A 80 -20.54 35.17 -15.24
C ASN A 80 -20.42 34.45 -16.59
N ASP A 81 -19.87 35.12 -17.60
CA ASP A 81 -19.65 34.51 -18.90
C ASP A 81 -18.49 33.51 -18.82
N GLU A 82 -18.63 32.41 -19.54
CA GLU A 82 -17.65 31.33 -19.51
C GLU A 82 -17.56 30.65 -20.87
N ILE A 83 -16.37 30.10 -21.16
CA ILE A 83 -16.17 29.16 -22.26
C ILE A 83 -16.19 27.77 -21.61
N LYS A 84 -17.24 27.00 -21.87
CA LYS A 84 -17.52 25.75 -21.15
C LYS A 84 -16.63 24.61 -21.63
N SER A 85 -16.21 23.73 -20.72
CA SER A 85 -15.69 22.43 -21.15
C SER A 85 -16.73 21.71 -22.02
N ILE A 86 -16.30 21.02 -23.07
CA ILE A 86 -17.15 20.04 -23.76
C ILE A 86 -17.61 18.95 -22.78
N SER A 87 -18.76 18.33 -23.06
CA SER A 87 -19.40 17.34 -22.17
C SER A 87 -19.18 15.88 -22.60
N GLU A 88 -18.61 15.66 -23.77
CA GLU A 88 -18.33 14.34 -24.33
C GLU A 88 -17.12 14.41 -25.28
N ASN A 89 -16.68 13.26 -25.80
CA ASN A 89 -15.56 13.23 -26.73
C ASN A 89 -16.02 13.72 -28.11
N LEU A 90 -15.31 14.70 -28.69
CA LEU A 90 -15.67 15.36 -29.93
C LEU A 90 -14.44 15.65 -30.80
N THR A 91 -14.64 15.73 -32.11
CA THR A 91 -13.69 16.42 -33.00
C THR A 91 -13.95 17.93 -32.96
N LEU A 92 -12.94 18.74 -33.28
CA LEU A 92 -13.04 20.21 -33.17
C LEU A 92 -14.20 20.83 -33.96
N ASP A 93 -14.48 20.32 -35.17
CA ASP A 93 -15.58 20.82 -36.00
C ASP A 93 -16.94 20.69 -35.31
N ASN A 94 -17.09 19.68 -34.44
CA ASN A 94 -18.32 19.37 -33.71
C ASN A 94 -18.43 20.10 -32.38
N PHE A 95 -17.49 20.98 -32.03
CA PHE A 95 -17.62 21.81 -30.83
C PHE A 95 -18.84 22.71 -30.96
N LYS A 96 -19.57 22.83 -29.84
CA LYS A 96 -20.56 23.90 -29.66
C LYS A 96 -19.83 25.23 -29.54
N GLU A 97 -20.55 26.32 -29.80
CA GLU A 97 -20.02 27.66 -29.64
C GLU A 97 -19.69 27.96 -28.17
N ASN A 98 -18.58 28.67 -27.94
CA ASN A 98 -18.05 28.99 -26.61
C ASN A 98 -17.76 27.73 -25.77
N ASN A 99 -17.17 26.73 -26.42
CA ASN A 99 -16.66 25.55 -25.77
C ASN A 99 -15.16 25.37 -25.97
N TRP A 100 -14.54 24.65 -25.04
CA TRP A 100 -13.17 24.21 -25.13
C TRP A 100 -13.01 22.77 -24.63
N GLY A 101 -11.91 22.13 -25.03
CA GLY A 101 -11.60 20.76 -24.65
C GLY A 101 -10.10 20.51 -24.79
N PHE A 102 -9.64 19.35 -24.33
CA PHE A 102 -8.24 18.95 -24.45
C PHE A 102 -8.09 17.61 -25.17
N SER A 103 -6.94 17.35 -25.77
CA SER A 103 -6.62 16.12 -26.47
C SER A 103 -5.15 15.71 -26.24
N THR A 104 -4.86 14.42 -26.34
CA THR A 104 -3.50 13.87 -26.30
C THR A 104 -2.95 13.54 -27.70
N ASP A 105 -3.80 13.52 -28.73
CA ASP A 105 -3.43 13.23 -30.12
C ASP A 105 -3.67 14.40 -31.08
N GLY A 106 -4.41 15.42 -30.64
CA GLY A 106 -4.73 16.63 -31.40
C GLY A 106 -5.96 16.50 -32.31
N ALA A 107 -6.68 15.38 -32.26
CA ALA A 107 -7.87 15.13 -33.09
C ALA A 107 -9.10 14.81 -32.24
N ASP A 108 -8.96 13.95 -31.23
CA ASP A 108 -10.05 13.50 -30.36
C ASP A 108 -10.01 14.28 -29.04
N TYR A 109 -10.90 15.25 -28.91
CA TYR A 109 -10.97 16.13 -27.74
C TYR A 109 -11.92 15.57 -26.69
N GLN A 110 -11.55 15.71 -25.43
CA GLN A 110 -12.24 15.23 -24.25
C GLN A 110 -12.65 16.40 -23.33
N PRO A 111 -13.66 16.22 -22.46
CA PRO A 111 -13.98 17.16 -21.40
C PRO A 111 -12.78 17.47 -20.51
N ILE A 112 -12.58 18.73 -20.15
CA ILE A 112 -11.54 19.17 -19.24
C ILE A 112 -11.76 18.52 -17.85
N PRO A 113 -10.79 17.77 -17.31
CA PRO A 113 -10.92 17.11 -16.00
C PRO A 113 -10.90 18.12 -14.84
N ASP A 114 -11.77 17.92 -13.86
CA ASP A 114 -11.77 18.68 -12.61
C ASP A 114 -10.71 18.17 -11.60
N LYS A 115 -10.52 18.89 -10.50
CA LYS A 115 -9.48 18.58 -9.50
C LYS A 115 -9.64 17.22 -8.81
N ASP A 116 -10.86 16.69 -8.73
CA ASP A 116 -11.15 15.42 -8.03
C ASP A 116 -11.14 14.23 -9.01
N HIS A 117 -11.18 14.51 -10.32
CA HIS A 117 -11.17 13.50 -11.39
C HIS A 117 -10.01 13.73 -12.40
N PRO A 118 -8.74 13.68 -11.96
CA PRO A 118 -7.60 13.91 -12.84
C PRO A 118 -7.51 12.87 -13.95
N LYS A 119 -7.20 13.32 -15.17
CA LYS A 119 -7.02 12.44 -16.32
C LYS A 119 -5.55 12.07 -16.50
N LEU A 120 -5.26 10.77 -16.52
CA LEU A 120 -3.95 10.25 -16.95
C LEU A 120 -3.76 10.48 -18.47
N ILE A 121 -2.67 11.16 -18.85
CA ILE A 121 -2.33 11.49 -20.24
C ILE A 121 -1.01 10.86 -20.71
N ALA A 122 -0.18 10.38 -19.77
CA ALA A 122 1.02 9.63 -20.10
C ALA A 122 1.33 8.60 -19.00
N ASN A 123 1.83 7.43 -19.42
CA ASN A 123 2.44 6.42 -18.56
C ASN A 123 3.61 5.81 -19.32
N THR A 124 4.83 6.16 -18.94
CA THR A 124 6.05 5.65 -19.59
C THR A 124 6.59 4.45 -18.81
N LYS A 125 7.04 3.41 -19.50
CA LYS A 125 7.79 2.29 -18.92
C LYS A 125 9.15 2.24 -19.63
N GLY A 126 10.28 2.21 -18.92
CA GLY A 126 11.59 2.06 -19.58
C GLY A 126 12.02 3.26 -20.42
N GLN A 127 11.56 4.48 -20.11
CA GLN A 127 11.94 5.68 -20.87
C GLN A 127 12.35 6.81 -19.93
N ASP A 128 13.62 7.20 -20.01
CA ASP A 128 14.26 8.25 -19.21
C ASP A 128 13.76 9.67 -19.51
N SER A 129 13.24 9.92 -20.72
CA SER A 129 12.69 11.24 -21.05
C SER A 129 11.61 11.17 -22.13
N ARG A 130 10.61 12.04 -22.04
CA ARG A 130 9.55 12.17 -23.06
C ARG A 130 8.98 13.58 -23.10
N ILE A 131 8.66 14.04 -24.30
CA ILE A 131 7.79 15.20 -24.50
C ILE A 131 6.34 14.72 -24.48
N ILE A 132 5.57 15.19 -23.51
CA ILE A 132 4.14 14.97 -23.40
C ILE A 132 3.42 16.13 -24.07
N LYS A 133 2.73 15.83 -25.18
CA LYS A 133 1.94 16.79 -25.93
C LYS A 133 0.50 16.77 -25.43
N THR A 134 -0.01 17.94 -25.09
CA THR A 134 -1.43 18.13 -24.78
C THR A 134 -1.94 19.28 -25.63
N TYR A 135 -3.02 19.04 -26.35
CA TYR A 135 -3.66 20.01 -27.22
C TYR A 135 -4.87 20.58 -26.50
N TYR A 136 -5.06 21.89 -26.57
CA TYR A 136 -6.27 22.56 -26.10
C TYR A 136 -6.92 23.21 -27.29
N ALA A 137 -8.20 22.95 -27.51
CA ALA A 137 -8.94 23.61 -28.57
C ALA A 137 -10.09 24.43 -28.02
N ILE A 138 -10.34 25.56 -28.66
CA ILE A 138 -11.39 26.51 -28.31
C ILE A 138 -12.18 26.81 -29.57
N LYS A 139 -13.50 26.85 -29.47
CA LYS A 139 -14.41 27.37 -30.49
C LYS A 139 -15.23 28.51 -29.92
N LEU A 140 -15.20 29.66 -30.58
CA LEU A 140 -15.87 30.87 -30.14
C LEU A 140 -17.02 31.25 -31.06
N ASN A 141 -17.89 32.12 -30.56
CA ASN A 141 -18.83 32.90 -31.38
C ASN A 141 -18.68 34.40 -31.14
N GLU A 142 -19.31 35.20 -32.00
CA GLU A 142 -19.27 36.66 -31.94
C GLU A 142 -20.00 37.25 -30.72
N ASN A 143 -20.76 36.43 -29.97
CA ASN A 143 -21.51 36.88 -28.81
C ASN A 143 -20.68 36.87 -27.51
N ILE A 144 -19.43 36.39 -27.56
CA ILE A 144 -18.58 36.36 -26.37
C ILE A 144 -18.18 37.78 -25.97
N LYS A 145 -18.31 38.12 -24.68
CA LYS A 145 -17.95 39.46 -24.20
C LYS A 145 -16.43 39.64 -24.19
N PRO A 146 -15.90 40.80 -24.62
CA PRO A 146 -14.48 41.11 -24.54
C PRO A 146 -13.99 41.09 -23.08
N ALA A 147 -13.09 40.16 -22.76
CA ALA A 147 -12.43 40.03 -21.46
C ALA A 147 -11.29 39.00 -21.55
N ASN A 148 -10.52 38.86 -20.47
CA ASN A 148 -9.66 37.70 -20.28
C ASN A 148 -10.50 36.53 -19.74
N TYR A 149 -10.44 35.39 -20.42
CA TYR A 149 -11.01 34.13 -19.95
C TYR A 149 -9.89 33.20 -19.52
N LYS A 150 -9.90 32.75 -18.26
CA LYS A 150 -8.78 32.00 -17.70
C LYS A 150 -9.22 30.75 -16.93
N ASN A 151 -8.39 29.73 -17.03
CA ASN A 151 -8.34 28.62 -16.08
C ASN A 151 -6.87 28.20 -15.90
N THR A 152 -6.56 27.44 -14.86
CA THR A 152 -5.24 26.89 -14.58
C THR A 152 -5.30 25.37 -14.67
N ILE A 153 -4.59 24.78 -15.63
CA ILE A 153 -4.38 23.34 -15.70
C ILE A 153 -3.13 22.96 -14.90
N VAL A 154 -3.28 22.00 -14.00
CA VAL A 154 -2.21 21.39 -13.22
C VAL A 154 -1.77 20.11 -13.92
N TYR A 155 -0.47 19.99 -14.17
CA TYR A 155 0.16 18.75 -14.61
C TYR A 155 0.84 18.11 -13.40
N SER A 156 0.33 16.97 -12.98
CA SER A 156 0.90 16.17 -11.89
C SER A 156 1.79 15.09 -12.50
N VAL A 157 3.09 15.18 -12.24
CA VAL A 157 4.09 14.22 -12.71
C VAL A 157 4.54 13.37 -11.54
N VAL A 158 4.43 12.05 -11.66
CA VAL A 158 4.78 11.09 -10.61
C VAL A 158 5.75 10.06 -11.19
N SER A 159 6.94 9.93 -10.60
CA SER A 159 7.89 8.88 -10.98
C SER A 159 7.27 7.51 -10.74
N ASN A 160 7.42 6.62 -11.71
CA ASN A 160 7.03 5.23 -11.55
C ASN A 160 8.04 4.57 -10.62
N GLN A 161 7.73 4.50 -9.34
CA GLN A 161 8.59 3.78 -8.43
C GLN A 161 8.45 2.26 -8.67
N ILE A 162 9.58 1.57 -8.67
CA ILE A 162 9.69 0.12 -8.85
C ILE A 162 10.39 -0.45 -7.62
N ALA A 163 10.03 -1.68 -7.26
CA ALA A 163 10.74 -2.42 -6.23
C ALA A 163 12.22 -2.62 -6.61
N ASN A 164 13.11 -2.57 -5.61
CA ASN A 164 14.54 -2.81 -5.80
C ASN A 164 15.05 -4.02 -5.01
N LEU A 165 14.18 -4.73 -4.30
CA LEU A 165 14.47 -6.03 -3.71
C LEU A 165 14.00 -7.18 -4.64
N PRO A 166 14.70 -8.32 -4.59
CA PRO A 166 14.28 -9.51 -5.33
C PRO A 166 12.98 -10.09 -4.73
N LEU A 167 12.39 -11.07 -5.42
CA LEU A 167 11.25 -11.85 -4.92
C LEU A 167 11.53 -12.31 -3.49
N GLY A 168 10.50 -12.38 -2.64
CA GLY A 168 10.68 -12.73 -1.22
C GLY A 168 11.42 -14.06 -1.00
N ILE A 169 11.14 -15.07 -1.83
CA ILE A 169 11.86 -16.36 -1.83
C ILE A 169 13.35 -16.20 -2.18
N GLU A 170 13.69 -15.38 -3.18
CA GLU A 170 15.08 -15.16 -3.60
C GLU A 170 15.85 -14.30 -2.58
N PHE A 171 15.18 -13.31 -1.97
CA PHE A 171 15.71 -12.59 -0.81
C PHE A 171 16.05 -13.59 0.30
N ASN A 172 15.10 -14.45 0.66
CA ASN A 172 15.25 -15.40 1.75
C ASN A 172 16.39 -16.40 1.49
N LYS A 173 16.47 -16.90 0.25
CA LYS A 173 17.57 -17.75 -0.23
C LYS A 173 18.92 -17.06 -0.11
N ALA A 174 19.03 -15.79 -0.52
CA ALA A 174 20.30 -15.06 -0.43
C ALA A 174 20.78 -14.88 1.02
N ILE A 175 19.86 -14.66 1.97
CA ILE A 175 20.17 -14.60 3.41
C ILE A 175 20.69 -15.96 3.91
N LYS A 176 20.02 -17.06 3.55
CA LYS A 176 20.44 -18.42 3.93
C LYS A 176 21.80 -18.80 3.34
N GLU A 177 22.04 -18.46 2.08
CA GLU A 177 23.31 -18.71 1.40
C GLU A 177 24.48 -17.96 2.05
N ILE A 178 24.33 -16.67 2.36
CA ILE A 178 25.43 -15.88 2.93
C ILE A 178 25.78 -16.29 4.36
N ALA A 179 24.80 -16.82 5.11
CA ALA A 179 25.00 -17.36 6.45
C ALA A 179 25.45 -18.84 6.46
N GLY A 180 25.49 -19.50 5.29
CA GLY A 180 25.82 -20.92 5.17
C GLY A 180 24.77 -21.86 5.78
N GLY A 181 23.53 -21.42 5.92
CA GLY A 181 22.43 -22.19 6.54
C GLY A 181 21.45 -21.30 7.30
N GLU A 182 20.18 -21.69 7.35
CA GLU A 182 19.11 -20.95 8.05
C GLU A 182 19.25 -21.06 9.58
N GLU A 183 19.80 -22.16 10.07
CA GLU A 183 20.11 -22.42 11.47
C GLU A 183 21.24 -21.53 12.01
N ASN A 184 22.04 -20.92 11.14
CA ASN A 184 23.13 -20.04 11.54
C ASN A 184 22.67 -18.61 11.81
N VAL A 185 21.50 -18.21 11.28
CA VAL A 185 20.98 -16.85 11.42
C VAL A 185 20.21 -16.70 12.73
N VAL A 186 20.76 -15.90 13.65
CA VAL A 186 20.11 -15.54 14.91
C VAL A 186 19.50 -14.13 14.85
N HIS A 187 20.11 -13.22 14.08
CA HIS A 187 19.59 -11.88 13.89
C HIS A 187 19.67 -11.44 12.44
N ILE A 188 18.70 -10.65 12.00
CA ILE A 188 18.77 -9.89 10.74
C ILE A 188 18.65 -8.41 11.08
N LYS A 189 19.69 -7.61 10.79
CA LYS A 189 19.79 -6.22 11.25
C LYS A 189 20.10 -5.24 10.13
N ALA A 190 19.48 -4.06 10.17
CA ALA A 190 19.87 -2.94 9.33
C ALA A 190 21.21 -2.37 9.83
N SER A 191 22.07 -1.95 8.91
CA SER A 191 23.29 -1.21 9.20
C SER A 191 23.29 0.14 8.50
N ASN A 192 23.99 1.11 9.08
CA ASN A 192 24.23 2.43 8.47
C ASN A 192 25.50 2.48 7.65
N THR A 193 26.43 1.55 7.89
CA THR A 193 27.72 1.47 7.20
C THR A 193 28.05 0.03 6.83
N ILE A 194 28.90 -0.14 5.83
CA ILE A 194 29.46 -1.44 5.47
C ILE A 194 30.83 -1.55 6.14
N PRO A 195 31.12 -2.58 6.97
CA PRO A 195 32.42 -2.76 7.58
C PRO A 195 33.54 -2.98 6.56
N ASN A 196 34.72 -2.42 6.83
CA ASN A 196 35.89 -2.64 5.99
C ASN A 196 36.27 -4.13 5.96
N GLY A 197 36.43 -4.69 4.77
CA GLY A 197 36.81 -6.10 4.57
C GLY A 197 35.69 -7.11 4.76
N ALA A 198 34.44 -6.68 4.98
CA ALA A 198 33.30 -7.58 4.99
C ALA A 198 33.10 -8.24 3.61
N ASN A 199 32.78 -9.53 3.59
CA ASN A 199 32.37 -10.20 2.36
C ASN A 199 30.90 -9.88 2.06
N VAL A 200 30.68 -8.92 1.16
CA VAL A 200 29.37 -8.34 0.91
C VAL A 200 28.80 -8.84 -0.41
N LYS A 201 27.51 -9.20 -0.41
CA LYS A 201 26.74 -9.55 -1.61
C LYS A 201 25.67 -8.49 -1.86
N ASN A 202 25.67 -7.86 -3.03
CA ASN A 202 24.56 -7.03 -3.47
C ASN A 202 23.45 -7.94 -4.03
N ILE A 203 22.23 -7.79 -3.53
CA ILE A 203 21.04 -8.56 -3.95
C ILE A 203 19.95 -7.68 -4.54
N ALA A 204 20.18 -6.37 -4.67
CA ALA A 204 19.19 -5.47 -5.28
C ALA A 204 18.92 -5.82 -6.74
N THR A 205 17.65 -5.73 -7.14
CA THR A 205 17.24 -5.73 -8.55
C THR A 205 17.31 -4.31 -9.08
N ASN A 206 17.87 -4.12 -10.28
CA ASN A 206 18.05 -2.80 -10.90
C ASN A 206 18.91 -1.85 -10.04
N ALA A 207 20.04 -2.36 -9.50
CA ALA A 207 20.91 -1.60 -8.61
C ALA A 207 21.46 -0.31 -9.24
N ASP A 208 21.73 -0.33 -10.55
CA ASP A 208 22.19 0.84 -11.31
C ASP A 208 21.16 1.98 -11.35
N VAL A 209 19.89 1.66 -11.08
CA VAL A 209 18.72 2.51 -11.25
C VAL A 209 18.13 2.92 -9.89
N LYS A 210 17.98 1.99 -8.96
CA LYS A 210 17.31 2.19 -7.66
C LYS A 210 18.22 2.00 -6.43
N GLY A 211 19.52 1.98 -6.65
CA GLY A 211 20.50 1.84 -5.59
C GLY A 211 20.70 0.41 -5.12
N GLU A 212 21.74 0.23 -4.32
CA GLU A 212 22.21 -1.08 -3.90
C GLU A 212 21.48 -1.56 -2.64
N PHE A 213 21.37 -2.89 -2.51
CA PHE A 213 20.95 -3.55 -1.28
C PHE A 213 21.94 -4.67 -0.99
N LYS A 214 22.81 -4.42 -0.03
CA LYS A 214 23.98 -5.23 0.27
C LYS A 214 23.77 -5.99 1.57
N ILE A 215 24.10 -7.27 1.57
CA ILE A 215 24.05 -8.15 2.74
C ILE A 215 25.43 -8.72 3.04
N TRP A 216 25.72 -8.97 4.32
CA TRP A 216 26.88 -9.73 4.78
C TRP A 216 26.54 -10.46 6.07
N TYR A 217 27.29 -11.51 6.38
CA TYR A 217 27.10 -12.30 7.58
C TYR A 217 28.26 -12.11 8.55
N ASP A 218 27.95 -11.78 9.80
CA ASP A 218 28.90 -11.78 10.90
C ASP A 218 28.76 -13.10 11.68
N GLN A 219 29.79 -13.96 11.57
CA GLN A 219 29.83 -15.26 12.22
C GLN A 219 29.87 -15.17 13.75
N SER A 220 30.53 -14.14 14.30
CA SER A 220 30.70 -13.98 15.74
C SER A 220 29.40 -13.55 16.42
N GLU A 221 28.63 -12.71 15.74
CA GLU A 221 27.33 -12.23 16.19
C GLU A 221 26.16 -13.08 15.69
N LYS A 222 26.42 -14.08 14.83
CA LYS A 222 25.41 -14.89 14.13
C LYS A 222 24.33 -14.02 13.47
N THR A 223 24.77 -12.91 12.88
CA THR A 223 23.90 -11.84 12.41
C THR A 223 24.10 -11.61 10.93
N VAL A 224 23.01 -11.65 10.15
CA VAL A 224 23.03 -11.12 8.79
C VAL A 224 22.71 -9.63 8.86
N TYR A 225 23.66 -8.82 8.44
CA TYR A 225 23.47 -7.38 8.30
C TYR A 225 23.06 -7.05 6.87
N TYR A 226 22.24 -6.02 6.73
CA TYR A 226 21.92 -5.43 5.44
C TYR A 226 22.09 -3.91 5.44
N TRP A 227 22.42 -3.36 4.27
CA TRP A 227 22.58 -1.94 4.03
C TRP A 227 21.95 -1.58 2.68
N THR A 228 21.38 -0.38 2.58
CA THR A 228 20.89 0.16 1.32
C THR A 228 21.46 1.55 1.06
N SER A 229 21.74 1.86 -0.20
CA SER A 229 22.29 3.17 -0.62
C SER A 229 21.22 4.27 -0.69
N THR A 230 19.95 3.91 -0.58
CA THR A 230 18.80 4.83 -0.58
C THR A 230 18.23 4.97 0.83
N LYS A 231 17.23 5.85 1.01
CA LYS A 231 16.54 5.98 2.30
C LYS A 231 15.81 4.68 2.72
N TYR A 232 15.21 3.99 1.75
CA TYR A 232 14.49 2.73 1.94
C TYR A 232 14.73 1.77 0.77
N ALA A 233 14.79 0.48 1.09
CA ALA A 233 14.70 -0.60 0.12
C ALA A 233 13.25 -1.01 -0.06
N TYR A 234 12.79 -1.05 -1.30
CA TYR A 234 11.43 -1.34 -1.69
C TYR A 234 11.27 -2.83 -1.96
N LEU A 235 10.39 -3.45 -1.16
CA LEU A 235 9.99 -4.83 -1.30
C LEU A 235 9.41 -5.10 -2.69
N ASN A 236 9.66 -6.30 -3.21
CA ASN A 236 9.07 -6.75 -4.46
C ASN A 236 7.54 -6.84 -4.37
N GLU A 237 6.85 -6.72 -5.50
CA GLU A 237 5.41 -6.98 -5.58
C GLU A 237 5.09 -8.37 -5.00
N ASN A 238 5.90 -9.38 -5.35
CA ASN A 238 5.86 -10.68 -4.71
C ASN A 238 6.91 -10.79 -3.59
N SER A 239 6.52 -10.39 -2.39
CA SER A 239 7.32 -10.53 -1.17
C SER A 239 6.95 -11.76 -0.34
N GLU A 240 6.35 -12.78 -0.97
CA GLU A 240 6.05 -14.06 -0.33
C GLU A 240 7.32 -14.69 0.26
N LYS A 241 7.23 -15.23 1.49
CA LYS A 241 8.31 -15.93 2.19
C LYS A 241 9.58 -15.10 2.47
N MET A 242 9.52 -13.78 2.33
CA MET A 242 10.63 -12.91 2.74
C MET A 242 10.78 -12.95 4.28
N PHE A 243 11.89 -13.48 4.81
CA PHE A 243 12.11 -13.77 6.24
C PHE A 243 11.50 -15.08 6.76
N ASP A 244 11.14 -16.02 5.88
CA ASP A 244 10.51 -17.30 6.27
C ASP A 244 11.52 -18.39 6.67
N GLY A 245 11.21 -19.12 7.74
CA GLY A 245 11.82 -20.42 8.01
C GLY A 245 13.27 -20.35 8.48
N PHE A 246 13.59 -19.49 9.45
CA PHE A 246 14.87 -19.52 10.16
C PHE A 246 14.69 -20.12 11.56
N SER A 247 15.18 -21.34 11.74
CA SER A 247 14.97 -22.14 12.95
C SER A 247 15.55 -21.52 14.24
N ASN A 248 16.56 -20.66 14.12
CA ASN A 248 17.25 -20.01 15.24
C ASN A 248 17.08 -18.49 15.29
N LEU A 249 16.30 -17.88 14.40
CA LEU A 249 16.14 -16.44 14.32
C LEU A 249 15.39 -15.89 15.53
N GLU A 250 16.01 -14.96 16.24
CA GLU A 250 15.47 -14.32 17.43
C GLU A 250 15.02 -12.89 17.18
N SER A 251 15.62 -12.18 16.22
CA SER A 251 15.17 -10.83 15.86
C SER A 251 15.34 -10.44 14.40
N ILE A 252 14.40 -9.60 13.94
CA ILE A 252 14.42 -8.98 12.60
C ILE A 252 14.28 -7.47 12.74
N ASP A 253 15.09 -6.74 12.00
CA ASP A 253 14.98 -5.29 11.81
C ASP A 253 14.51 -4.95 10.40
N THR A 254 13.38 -4.25 10.29
CA THR A 254 12.78 -3.81 9.02
C THR A 254 12.79 -2.29 8.84
N THR A 255 13.56 -1.55 9.65
CA THR A 255 13.53 -0.08 9.73
C THR A 255 13.89 0.64 8.41
N LYS A 256 14.62 -0.02 7.51
CA LYS A 256 14.98 0.51 6.18
C LYS A 256 14.21 -0.15 5.03
N LEU A 257 13.12 -0.84 5.31
CA LEU A 257 12.32 -1.54 4.33
C LEU A 257 10.98 -0.82 4.08
N ASN A 258 10.50 -0.87 2.84
CA ASN A 258 9.24 -0.26 2.42
C ASN A 258 8.39 -1.25 1.62
N ALA A 259 7.17 -1.52 2.09
CA ALA A 259 6.24 -2.48 1.50
C ALA A 259 5.29 -1.89 0.45
N SER A 260 5.44 -0.61 0.05
CA SER A 260 4.46 0.09 -0.80
C SER A 260 4.18 -0.52 -2.18
N PHE A 261 5.04 -1.44 -2.63
CA PHE A 261 4.87 -2.17 -3.89
C PHE A 261 4.32 -3.58 -3.70
N ALA A 262 4.40 -4.15 -2.50
CA ALA A 262 3.99 -5.53 -2.25
C ALA A 262 2.50 -5.72 -2.55
N THR A 263 2.19 -6.72 -3.38
CA THR A 263 0.84 -7.22 -3.63
C THR A 263 0.57 -8.50 -2.83
N THR A 264 1.62 -9.20 -2.41
CA THR A 264 1.53 -10.31 -1.46
C THR A 264 2.65 -10.22 -0.42
N THR A 265 2.28 -10.49 0.84
CA THR A 265 3.21 -10.67 1.98
C THR A 265 2.96 -12.02 2.66
N ALA A 266 2.39 -12.98 1.92
CA ALA A 266 2.12 -14.32 2.42
C ALA A 266 3.40 -14.97 2.98
N ASN A 267 3.28 -15.62 4.13
CA ASN A 267 4.38 -16.30 4.82
C ASN A 267 5.62 -15.43 5.12
N MET A 268 5.54 -14.09 5.08
CA MET A 268 6.72 -13.22 5.22
C MET A 268 7.52 -13.56 6.51
N PHE A 269 6.91 -13.42 7.68
CA PHE A 269 7.61 -13.69 8.95
C PHE A 269 7.42 -15.12 9.47
N SER A 270 6.93 -16.05 8.65
CA SER A 270 6.51 -17.35 9.14
C SER A 270 7.65 -18.31 9.48
N LYS A 271 7.32 -19.38 10.22
CA LYS A 271 8.22 -20.50 10.54
C LYS A 271 9.52 -20.06 11.24
N ASN A 272 9.43 -19.05 12.09
CA ASN A 272 10.51 -18.57 12.95
C ASN A 272 10.18 -18.84 14.43
N PRO A 273 10.27 -20.09 14.90
CA PRO A 273 9.76 -20.49 16.22
C PRO A 273 10.50 -19.87 17.41
N LYS A 274 11.69 -19.28 17.18
CA LYS A 274 12.48 -18.56 18.19
C LYS A 274 12.40 -17.04 18.10
N LEU A 275 11.63 -16.50 17.14
CA LEU A 275 11.53 -15.06 16.91
C LEU A 275 10.86 -14.39 18.11
N LYS A 276 11.60 -13.49 18.77
CA LYS A 276 11.13 -12.76 19.96
C LYS A 276 10.90 -11.28 19.67
N THR A 277 11.65 -10.73 18.71
CA THR A 277 11.67 -9.29 18.46
C THR A 277 11.51 -8.98 16.98
N LEU A 278 10.46 -8.22 16.64
CA LEU A 278 10.31 -7.56 15.34
C LEU A 278 10.48 -6.06 15.55
N ASN A 279 11.50 -5.46 14.93
CA ASN A 279 11.65 -4.01 14.89
C ASN A 279 11.04 -3.49 13.58
N PHE A 280 9.86 -2.89 13.65
CA PHE A 280 9.18 -2.36 12.48
C PHE A 280 9.67 -0.96 12.10
N GLY A 281 9.95 -0.77 10.81
CA GLY A 281 10.05 0.56 10.21
C GLY A 281 8.68 1.14 9.89
N GLU A 282 8.54 2.46 9.89
CA GLU A 282 7.29 3.15 9.49
C GLU A 282 6.76 2.67 8.12
N TYR A 283 7.66 2.40 7.17
CA TYR A 283 7.30 2.12 5.78
C TYR A 283 7.04 0.64 5.47
N ILE A 284 7.38 -0.29 6.38
CA ILE A 284 7.03 -1.71 6.23
C ILE A 284 5.51 -1.92 6.34
N PHE A 285 4.80 -0.96 6.95
CA PHE A 285 3.35 -0.97 7.10
C PHE A 285 2.58 -0.45 5.88
N LYS A 286 3.25 0.10 4.86
CA LYS A 286 2.62 0.60 3.62
C LYS A 286 2.13 -0.56 2.75
N THR A 287 1.13 -1.28 3.21
CA THR A 287 0.60 -2.52 2.62
C THR A 287 -0.68 -2.32 1.83
N GLY A 288 -1.02 -1.07 1.48
CA GLY A 288 -2.28 -0.74 0.79
C GLY A 288 -2.44 -1.31 -0.62
N ARG A 289 -1.48 -2.07 -1.15
CA ARG A 289 -1.59 -2.86 -2.40
C ARG A 289 -1.69 -4.36 -2.15
N VAL A 290 -1.48 -4.82 -0.92
CA VAL A 290 -1.45 -6.23 -0.56
C VAL A 290 -2.86 -6.80 -0.62
N ILE A 291 -3.00 -7.91 -1.35
CA ILE A 291 -4.25 -8.68 -1.47
C ILE A 291 -4.18 -10.01 -0.71
N ASN A 292 -2.98 -10.47 -0.35
CA ASN A 292 -2.75 -11.75 0.31
C ASN A 292 -1.76 -11.60 1.49
N MET A 293 -2.23 -11.91 2.70
CA MET A 293 -1.47 -11.97 3.95
C MET A 293 -1.51 -13.38 4.59
N HIS A 294 -1.77 -14.43 3.79
CA HIS A 294 -1.81 -15.83 4.22
C HIS A 294 -0.59 -16.18 5.07
N GLU A 295 -0.82 -16.72 6.27
CA GLU A 295 0.22 -17.18 7.19
C GLU A 295 1.35 -16.18 7.49
N MET A 296 1.14 -14.86 7.33
CA MET A 296 2.22 -13.86 7.42
C MET A 296 3.04 -13.92 8.72
N PHE A 297 2.41 -14.24 9.85
CA PHE A 297 3.03 -14.42 11.17
C PHE A 297 2.77 -15.82 11.74
N ALA A 298 2.66 -16.83 10.88
CA ALA A 298 2.45 -18.20 11.33
C ALA A 298 3.73 -18.84 11.91
N ASP A 299 3.60 -19.75 12.88
CA ASP A 299 4.70 -20.50 13.48
C ASP A 299 5.83 -19.60 14.05
N THR A 300 5.47 -18.49 14.69
CA THR A 300 6.44 -17.59 15.33
C THR A 300 6.55 -17.79 16.83
N GLY A 301 7.72 -17.44 17.39
CA GLY A 301 7.97 -17.40 18.83
C GLY A 301 7.49 -16.13 19.55
N LEU A 302 6.73 -15.27 18.86
CA LEU A 302 6.36 -13.95 19.35
C LEU A 302 5.29 -14.03 20.44
N GLU A 303 5.49 -13.31 21.54
CA GLU A 303 4.49 -13.15 22.60
C GLU A 303 3.49 -12.03 22.31
N ARG A 304 3.94 -11.05 21.52
CA ARG A 304 3.17 -9.91 21.01
C ARG A 304 3.78 -9.47 19.68
N ILE A 305 2.97 -8.82 18.85
CA ILE A 305 3.44 -8.15 17.63
C ILE A 305 3.41 -6.64 17.92
N PRO A 306 4.52 -5.89 17.72
CA PRO A 306 4.60 -4.47 18.10
C PRO A 306 3.86 -3.57 17.10
N MET A 307 2.52 -3.65 17.11
CA MET A 307 1.59 -2.92 16.26
C MET A 307 0.57 -2.16 17.11
N GLY A 308 0.07 -1.02 16.63
CA GLY A 308 -0.91 -0.19 17.33
C GLY A 308 -0.30 0.78 18.35
N ASP A 309 0.64 0.33 19.18
CA ASP A 309 1.28 1.16 20.22
C ASP A 309 2.07 2.36 19.67
N THR A 310 2.54 2.26 18.44
CA THR A 310 3.39 3.27 17.78
C THR A 310 2.62 4.22 16.86
N GLY A 311 1.28 4.06 16.77
CA GLY A 311 0.44 4.81 15.82
C GLY A 311 0.48 4.30 14.38
N TYR A 312 1.21 3.21 14.11
CA TYR A 312 1.29 2.58 12.79
C TYR A 312 0.61 1.19 12.80
N SER A 313 -0.03 0.85 11.67
CA SER A 313 -0.72 -0.43 11.45
C SER A 313 -0.66 -0.83 9.98
N LEU A 314 -0.92 -2.12 9.68
CA LEU A 314 -1.06 -2.63 8.32
C LEU A 314 -2.30 -2.03 7.65
N ASP A 315 -2.15 -1.52 6.43
CA ASP A 315 -3.27 -1.14 5.56
C ASP A 315 -3.84 -2.41 4.93
N THR A 316 -4.93 -2.92 5.52
CA THR A 316 -5.55 -4.21 5.21
C THR A 316 -6.77 -4.09 4.30
N LYS A 317 -7.15 -2.88 3.87
CA LYS A 317 -8.40 -2.61 3.13
C LYS A 317 -8.56 -3.41 1.85
N ASN A 318 -7.45 -3.81 1.22
CA ASN A 318 -7.43 -4.55 -0.05
C ASN A 318 -7.16 -6.04 0.12
N VAL A 319 -6.92 -6.51 1.35
CA VAL A 319 -6.55 -7.90 1.62
C VAL A 319 -7.79 -8.79 1.54
N VAL A 320 -7.69 -9.84 0.72
CA VAL A 320 -8.74 -10.83 0.47
C VAL A 320 -8.50 -12.10 1.28
N ASP A 321 -7.24 -12.55 1.37
CA ASP A 321 -6.83 -13.75 2.09
C ASP A 321 -5.99 -13.39 3.32
N MET A 322 -6.51 -13.67 4.51
CA MET A 322 -5.81 -13.57 5.80
C MET A 322 -5.77 -14.93 6.52
N SER A 323 -5.99 -16.01 5.78
CA SER A 323 -6.04 -17.35 6.36
C SER A 323 -4.70 -17.70 7.03
N GLY A 324 -4.78 -18.28 8.22
CA GLY A 324 -3.61 -18.68 8.99
C GLY A 324 -2.70 -17.54 9.45
N MET A 325 -3.07 -16.26 9.35
CA MET A 325 -2.16 -15.12 9.58
C MET A 325 -1.32 -15.22 10.87
N PHE A 326 -1.88 -15.75 11.97
CA PHE A 326 -1.19 -15.98 13.24
C PHE A 326 -1.16 -17.47 13.64
N ALA A 327 -1.41 -18.37 12.69
CA ALA A 327 -1.51 -19.80 12.96
C ALA A 327 -0.26 -20.33 13.64
N ARG A 328 -0.44 -21.15 14.68
CA ARG A 328 0.59 -21.84 15.44
C ARG A 328 1.62 -20.92 16.11
N SER A 329 1.36 -19.61 16.20
CA SER A 329 2.14 -18.69 17.03
C SER A 329 1.83 -18.89 18.52
N ARG A 330 2.36 -19.99 19.08
CA ARG A 330 1.94 -20.57 20.36
C ARG A 330 2.18 -19.70 21.59
N LYS A 331 3.05 -18.70 21.48
CA LYS A 331 3.36 -17.78 22.57
C LYS A 331 2.53 -16.50 22.53
N LEU A 332 1.85 -16.24 21.41
CA LEU A 332 1.05 -15.05 21.21
C LEU A 332 -0.18 -15.11 22.11
N TRP A 333 -0.46 -14.01 22.81
CA TRP A 333 -1.62 -13.91 23.71
C TRP A 333 -2.36 -12.58 23.62
N ASP A 334 -1.69 -11.52 23.15
CA ASP A 334 -2.31 -10.21 22.89
C ASP A 334 -2.32 -9.90 21.38
N LEU A 335 -3.52 -9.91 20.81
CA LEU A 335 -3.83 -9.61 19.42
C LEU A 335 -4.88 -8.49 19.30
N ARG A 336 -4.99 -7.61 20.31
CA ARG A 336 -5.98 -6.51 20.29
C ARG A 336 -5.81 -5.57 19.11
N PHE A 337 -4.58 -5.41 18.61
CA PHE A 337 -4.27 -4.64 17.40
C PHE A 337 -4.97 -5.18 16.14
N VAL A 338 -5.44 -6.42 16.11
CA VAL A 338 -6.20 -6.93 14.95
C VAL A 338 -7.55 -6.21 14.84
N GLY A 339 -8.06 -5.62 15.93
CA GLY A 339 -9.30 -4.83 15.94
C GLY A 339 -9.24 -3.52 15.16
N ILE A 340 -8.03 -3.06 14.76
CA ILE A 340 -7.87 -1.89 13.88
C ILE A 340 -7.70 -2.26 12.41
N PHE A 341 -7.76 -3.55 12.06
CA PHE A 341 -7.72 -3.97 10.66
C PHE A 341 -9.04 -3.65 9.94
N ASP A 342 -8.93 -3.45 8.64
CA ASP A 342 -10.04 -3.30 7.72
C ASP A 342 -10.30 -4.65 7.03
N PHE A 343 -11.47 -5.21 7.31
CA PHE A 343 -11.92 -6.50 6.77
C PHE A 343 -12.89 -6.33 5.59
N SER A 344 -13.08 -5.10 5.08
CA SER A 344 -14.09 -4.77 4.06
C SER A 344 -13.95 -5.57 2.76
N ASN A 345 -12.80 -6.19 2.50
CA ASN A 345 -12.58 -7.08 1.35
C ASN A 345 -12.09 -8.48 1.73
N ALA A 346 -11.94 -8.79 3.02
CA ALA A 346 -11.47 -10.09 3.48
C ALA A 346 -12.53 -11.18 3.21
N GLU A 347 -12.14 -12.28 2.60
CA GLU A 347 -13.01 -13.42 2.31
C GLU A 347 -12.62 -14.68 3.11
N ASP A 348 -11.35 -14.86 3.43
CA ASP A 348 -10.85 -16.07 4.12
C ASP A 348 -10.09 -15.70 5.41
N LEU A 349 -10.68 -16.04 6.57
CA LEU A 349 -10.04 -15.95 7.88
C LEU A 349 -9.83 -17.36 8.50
N SER A 350 -9.90 -18.42 7.70
CA SER A 350 -9.71 -19.78 8.17
C SER A 350 -8.34 -19.91 8.85
N TYR A 351 -8.25 -20.66 9.94
CA TYR A 351 -7.02 -20.87 10.71
C TYR A 351 -6.36 -19.59 11.27
N MET A 352 -6.96 -18.40 11.18
CA MET A 352 -6.27 -17.13 11.49
C MET A 352 -5.63 -17.11 12.89
N PHE A 353 -6.30 -17.68 13.90
CA PHE A 353 -5.79 -17.84 15.27
C PHE A 353 -5.60 -19.30 15.67
N TYR A 354 -5.52 -20.20 14.69
CA TYR A 354 -5.31 -21.62 14.93
C TYR A 354 -4.08 -21.83 15.79
N GLY A 355 -4.19 -22.56 16.87
CA GLY A 355 -3.08 -22.92 17.75
C GLY A 355 -2.54 -21.80 18.63
N VAL A 356 -3.07 -20.57 18.57
CA VAL A 356 -2.68 -19.49 19.49
C VAL A 356 -2.97 -19.90 20.93
N ASN A 357 -1.95 -19.90 21.80
CA ASN A 357 -2.03 -20.59 23.10
C ASN A 357 -1.10 -19.97 24.17
N GLY A 358 -0.76 -18.68 24.03
CA GLY A 358 0.26 -18.03 24.85
C GLY A 358 -0.15 -17.77 26.30
N SER A 359 -1.45 -17.80 26.59
CA SER A 359 -2.03 -17.49 27.91
C SER A 359 -3.34 -18.25 28.11
N ASP A 360 -3.84 -18.29 29.36
CA ASP A 360 -5.17 -18.82 29.69
C ASP A 360 -6.31 -17.93 29.19
N VAL A 361 -6.01 -16.66 28.96
CA VAL A 361 -6.85 -15.68 28.28
C VAL A 361 -6.12 -15.14 27.06
N ILE A 362 -6.71 -15.28 25.89
CA ILE A 362 -6.22 -14.63 24.65
C ILE A 362 -7.07 -13.39 24.39
N PHE A 363 -6.41 -12.26 24.14
CA PHE A 363 -7.09 -11.02 23.77
C PHE A 363 -7.07 -10.86 22.25
N ILE A 364 -8.24 -10.65 21.66
CA ILE A 364 -8.38 -10.31 20.24
C ILE A 364 -9.13 -8.99 20.11
N GLY A 365 -9.03 -8.36 18.94
CA GLY A 365 -9.84 -7.19 18.61
C GLY A 365 -11.32 -7.55 18.37
N SER A 366 -12.19 -6.55 18.45
CA SER A 366 -13.61 -6.70 18.14
C SER A 366 -13.90 -6.37 16.67
N PHE A 367 -14.56 -7.28 15.95
CA PHE A 367 -14.73 -7.16 14.49
C PHE A 367 -16.10 -6.58 14.08
N GLY A 368 -17.16 -6.90 14.82
CA GLY A 368 -18.49 -6.35 14.56
C GLY A 368 -18.99 -6.59 13.13
N ASN A 369 -19.52 -5.53 12.52
CA ASN A 369 -20.02 -5.53 11.14
C ASN A 369 -18.91 -5.59 10.07
N ARG A 370 -17.63 -5.40 10.43
CA ARG A 370 -16.54 -5.26 9.44
C ARG A 370 -16.24 -6.55 8.68
N ILE A 371 -16.65 -7.70 9.20
CA ILE A 371 -16.41 -9.01 8.59
C ILE A 371 -17.58 -9.51 7.73
N GLU A 372 -18.52 -8.65 7.33
CA GLU A 372 -19.74 -9.07 6.61
C GLU A 372 -19.47 -9.83 5.30
N LYS A 373 -18.30 -9.61 4.67
CA LYS A 373 -17.88 -10.28 3.43
C LYS A 373 -17.08 -11.57 3.66
N VAL A 374 -16.70 -11.88 4.90
CA VAL A 374 -15.93 -13.09 5.21
C VAL A 374 -16.76 -14.31 4.89
N LYS A 375 -16.20 -15.22 4.10
CA LYS A 375 -16.84 -16.45 3.63
C LYS A 375 -16.42 -17.67 4.46
N LYS A 376 -15.22 -17.65 5.03
CA LYS A 376 -14.67 -18.82 5.72
C LYS A 376 -14.05 -18.48 7.08
N LEU A 377 -14.39 -19.30 8.07
CA LEU A 377 -13.91 -19.26 9.45
C LEU A 377 -13.45 -20.66 9.92
N ASP A 378 -13.14 -21.58 9.00
CA ASP A 378 -12.74 -22.94 9.33
C ASP A 378 -11.55 -22.93 10.30
N TYR A 379 -11.64 -23.69 11.40
CA TYR A 379 -10.56 -23.84 12.39
C TYR A 379 -10.01 -22.53 13.00
N ILE A 380 -10.74 -21.42 12.89
CA ILE A 380 -10.22 -20.08 13.24
C ILE A 380 -9.62 -20.00 14.65
N PHE A 381 -10.18 -20.71 15.63
CA PHE A 381 -9.70 -20.76 17.01
C PHE A 381 -9.24 -22.16 17.44
N ALA A 382 -9.17 -23.15 16.55
CA ALA A 382 -8.83 -24.51 16.91
C ALA A 382 -7.38 -24.65 17.41
N THR A 383 -7.02 -25.78 18.00
CA THR A 383 -5.66 -26.11 18.44
C THR A 383 -5.38 -27.60 18.31
N ASP A 384 -4.15 -27.95 17.98
CA ASP A 384 -3.57 -29.30 17.87
C ASP A 384 -2.57 -29.61 19.00
N GLN A 385 -2.46 -28.73 20.00
CA GLN A 385 -1.61 -28.90 21.17
C GLN A 385 -2.45 -28.85 22.44
N GLU A 386 -1.84 -29.16 23.60
CA GLU A 386 -2.51 -29.06 24.90
C GLU A 386 -3.17 -27.67 25.05
N ASP A 387 -4.49 -27.65 25.20
CA ASP A 387 -5.22 -26.41 25.35
C ASP A 387 -4.91 -25.76 26.70
N ARG A 388 -4.52 -24.49 26.65
CA ARG A 388 -4.36 -23.63 27.83
C ARG A 388 -5.44 -22.57 27.89
N VAL A 389 -6.09 -22.27 26.78
CA VAL A 389 -7.01 -21.15 26.63
C VAL A 389 -8.35 -21.51 27.27
N THR A 390 -8.64 -20.84 28.38
CA THR A 390 -9.93 -20.94 29.06
C THR A 390 -10.94 -19.93 28.53
N CYS A 391 -10.48 -18.90 27.83
CA CYS A 391 -11.28 -17.76 27.41
C CYS A 391 -10.62 -16.98 26.26
N ILE A 392 -11.42 -16.54 25.27
CA ILE A 392 -11.02 -15.51 24.30
C ILE A 392 -11.78 -14.23 24.66
N SER A 393 -11.04 -13.16 24.94
CA SER A 393 -11.58 -11.85 25.29
C SER A 393 -11.50 -10.90 24.10
N THR A 394 -12.57 -10.15 23.85
CA THR A 394 -12.57 -9.05 22.88
C THR A 394 -12.59 -7.73 23.65
N VAL A 395 -11.69 -6.80 23.32
CA VAL A 395 -11.70 -5.47 23.93
C VAL A 395 -12.41 -4.47 23.03
N THR A 396 -13.45 -3.82 23.56
CA THR A 396 -14.05 -2.62 22.97
C THR A 396 -13.37 -1.37 23.53
N TYR A 397 -12.71 -0.59 22.68
CA TYR A 397 -12.36 0.78 23.05
C TYR A 397 -13.67 1.58 23.14
N SER A 398 -13.95 2.22 24.27
CA SER A 398 -15.03 3.20 24.51
C SER A 398 -16.45 2.71 24.90
N GLY A 399 -16.67 1.42 25.17
CA GLY A 399 -17.99 0.92 25.57
C GLY A 399 -19.04 0.91 24.44
N ASP A 400 -18.58 1.05 23.19
CA ASP A 400 -19.38 0.87 21.99
C ASP A 400 -19.60 -0.63 21.73
N THR A 401 -20.83 -1.08 21.99
CA THR A 401 -21.26 -2.47 21.84
C THR A 401 -21.55 -2.85 20.37
N THR A 402 -21.42 -1.90 19.43
CA THR A 402 -21.62 -2.14 17.98
C THR A 402 -20.68 -3.21 17.44
N PHE A 403 -19.53 -3.44 18.09
CA PHE A 403 -18.56 -4.44 17.68
C PHE A 403 -18.62 -5.75 18.47
N ASP A 404 -19.54 -5.88 19.43
CA ASP A 404 -19.62 -7.04 20.34
C ASP A 404 -20.10 -8.30 19.64
N THR A 405 -20.80 -8.18 18.52
CA THR A 405 -21.32 -9.32 17.75
C THR A 405 -20.75 -9.29 16.34
N TRP A 406 -20.12 -10.40 15.93
CA TRP A 406 -19.55 -10.55 14.60
C TRP A 406 -20.67 -10.75 13.56
N ASN A 407 -20.71 -9.93 12.51
CA ASN A 407 -21.67 -10.09 11.42
C ASN A 407 -21.20 -11.20 10.46
N THR A 408 -21.67 -12.42 10.73
CA THR A 408 -21.26 -13.63 10.01
C THR A 408 -22.19 -14.00 8.84
N ARG A 409 -23.01 -13.07 8.35
CA ARG A 409 -23.99 -13.35 7.27
C ARG A 409 -23.35 -13.86 5.98
N GLY A 410 -22.12 -13.44 5.68
CA GLY A 410 -21.37 -13.89 4.51
C GLY A 410 -20.71 -15.27 4.66
N VAL A 411 -20.66 -15.82 5.88
CA VAL A 411 -19.89 -17.03 6.17
C VAL A 411 -20.64 -18.27 5.67
N VAL A 412 -19.96 -19.04 4.82
CA VAL A 412 -20.47 -20.28 4.22
C VAL A 412 -19.70 -21.53 4.69
N SER A 413 -18.52 -21.36 5.30
CA SER A 413 -17.69 -22.46 5.83
C SER A 413 -17.10 -22.07 7.20
N TYR A 414 -17.29 -22.92 8.21
CA TYR A 414 -16.89 -22.64 9.60
C TYR A 414 -16.69 -23.94 10.37
N ASN A 415 -16.12 -24.95 9.72
CA ASN A 415 -15.91 -26.26 10.33
C ASN A 415 -14.93 -26.16 11.49
N GLU A 416 -15.25 -26.87 12.58
CA GLU A 416 -14.32 -27.13 13.68
C GLU A 416 -13.64 -25.87 14.25
N MET A 417 -14.37 -24.75 14.34
CA MET A 417 -13.85 -23.45 14.76
C MET A 417 -13.03 -23.49 16.04
N PHE A 418 -13.40 -24.36 16.99
CA PHE A 418 -12.76 -24.50 18.30
C PHE A 418 -12.17 -25.89 18.53
N ALA A 419 -11.95 -26.72 17.50
CA ALA A 419 -11.44 -28.07 17.69
C ALA A 419 -10.19 -28.10 18.58
N GLY A 420 -10.15 -29.06 19.52
CA GLY A 420 -9.07 -29.20 20.49
C GLY A 420 -9.10 -28.23 21.68
N ARG A 421 -10.02 -27.26 21.75
CA ARG A 421 -10.16 -26.31 22.88
C ARG A 421 -10.88 -26.91 24.10
N THR A 422 -10.29 -27.94 24.70
CA THR A 422 -10.91 -28.73 25.78
C THR A 422 -10.93 -28.05 27.14
N LYS A 423 -10.22 -26.93 27.34
CA LYS A 423 -10.24 -26.15 28.60
C LYS A 423 -11.08 -24.87 28.50
N TYR A 424 -11.70 -24.62 27.35
CA TYR A 424 -12.53 -23.43 27.14
C TYR A 424 -13.74 -23.42 28.09
N LYS A 425 -13.92 -22.34 28.86
CA LYS A 425 -14.96 -22.23 29.90
C LYS A 425 -16.28 -21.63 29.42
N GLY A 426 -16.41 -21.35 28.12
CA GLY A 426 -17.62 -20.82 27.50
C GLY A 426 -18.70 -21.88 27.27
N ILE A 427 -19.54 -21.66 26.25
CA ILE A 427 -20.54 -22.65 25.82
C ILE A 427 -19.81 -23.81 25.15
N VAL A 428 -19.88 -25.00 25.74
CA VAL A 428 -19.20 -26.22 25.27
C VAL A 428 -20.19 -27.37 25.10
N SER A 429 -19.85 -28.33 24.22
CA SER A 429 -20.57 -29.60 24.10
C SER A 429 -20.34 -30.48 25.33
N GLU A 430 -21.40 -31.10 25.85
CA GLU A 430 -21.31 -32.07 26.94
C GLU A 430 -20.53 -33.33 26.55
N GLU A 431 -20.51 -33.69 25.26
CA GLU A 431 -19.85 -34.90 24.77
C GLU A 431 -18.33 -34.72 24.63
N THR A 432 -17.89 -33.55 24.16
CA THR A 432 -16.49 -33.31 23.79
C THR A 432 -15.77 -32.38 24.76
N GLY A 433 -16.49 -31.60 25.56
CA GLY A 433 -15.91 -30.52 26.38
C GLY A 433 -15.34 -29.37 25.53
N VAL A 434 -15.67 -29.32 24.24
CA VAL A 434 -15.18 -28.31 23.28
C VAL A 434 -16.37 -27.46 22.80
N PRO A 435 -16.19 -26.15 22.54
CA PRO A 435 -17.24 -25.32 21.93
C PRO A 435 -17.70 -25.89 20.60
N LEU A 436 -19.02 -25.93 20.40
CA LEU A 436 -19.59 -26.24 19.08
C LEU A 436 -19.24 -25.12 18.10
N SER A 437 -19.32 -25.40 16.80
CA SER A 437 -19.16 -24.34 15.80
C SER A 437 -20.54 -23.75 15.53
N ASP A 438 -20.81 -22.56 16.08
CA ASP A 438 -22.10 -21.85 15.93
C ASP A 438 -21.84 -20.35 15.71
N LEU A 439 -22.14 -19.90 14.49
CA LEU A 439 -21.93 -18.50 14.10
C LEU A 439 -22.75 -17.50 14.92
N SER A 440 -23.89 -17.91 15.46
CA SER A 440 -24.74 -17.03 16.28
C SER A 440 -24.06 -16.65 17.59
N LEU A 441 -23.15 -17.51 18.09
CA LEU A 441 -22.45 -17.34 19.35
C LEU A 441 -21.13 -16.57 19.21
N LEU A 442 -20.73 -16.13 18.01
CA LEU A 442 -19.57 -15.24 17.80
C LEU A 442 -19.88 -13.80 18.27
N ARG A 443 -20.06 -13.66 19.57
CA ARG A 443 -20.37 -12.43 20.28
C ARG A 443 -19.82 -12.43 21.69
N VAL A 444 -19.74 -11.25 22.30
CA VAL A 444 -19.43 -11.09 23.73
C VAL A 444 -20.58 -11.62 24.58
N SER A 445 -20.24 -12.41 25.59
CA SER A 445 -21.18 -12.84 26.63
C SER A 445 -21.67 -11.64 27.43
N SER A 446 -22.99 -11.53 27.59
CA SER A 446 -23.65 -10.47 28.35
C SER A 446 -24.71 -11.06 29.31
N PRO A 447 -25.23 -10.27 30.26
CA PRO A 447 -26.34 -10.71 31.12
C PRO A 447 -27.60 -11.11 30.34
N SER A 448 -27.77 -10.63 29.11
CA SER A 448 -28.92 -10.92 28.25
C SER A 448 -28.71 -12.09 27.30
N GLY A 449 -27.51 -12.68 27.23
CA GLY A 449 -27.23 -13.85 26.42
C GLY A 449 -25.77 -14.29 26.41
N SER A 450 -25.55 -15.60 26.35
CA SER A 450 -24.20 -16.19 26.30
C SER A 450 -23.57 -16.05 24.91
N GLY A 451 -22.26 -15.89 24.84
CA GLY A 451 -21.48 -15.83 23.60
C GLY A 451 -20.10 -16.47 23.80
N TYR A 452 -19.35 -16.70 22.72
CA TYR A 452 -18.02 -17.29 22.82
C TYR A 452 -17.03 -16.34 23.48
N PHE A 453 -17.14 -15.03 23.27
CA PHE A 453 -16.16 -14.09 23.80
C PHE A 453 -16.51 -13.69 25.24
N CYS A 454 -15.50 -13.63 26.08
CA CYS A 454 -15.64 -13.22 27.47
C CYS A 454 -15.58 -11.69 27.56
N ASN A 455 -16.41 -11.11 28.43
CA ASN A 455 -16.21 -9.73 28.85
C ASN A 455 -15.30 -9.73 30.07
N ILE A 456 -14.03 -9.38 29.88
CA ILE A 456 -13.12 -9.09 30.99
C ILE A 456 -13.02 -7.58 31.03
N ASP A 457 -13.79 -6.96 31.93
CA ASP A 457 -13.67 -5.54 32.24
C ASP A 457 -12.20 -5.24 32.55
N THR A 458 -11.51 -4.61 31.58
CA THR A 458 -10.17 -4.00 31.64
C THR A 458 -9.22 -4.52 32.73
N LEU A 459 -8.21 -5.32 32.33
CA LEU A 459 -6.92 -5.35 33.04
C LEU A 459 -6.08 -4.13 32.64
#